data_AF-A0A4P9WQ90-F1
#
_entry.id   AF-A0A4P9WQ90-F1
#
_cell.length_a   1.000
_cell.length_b   1.000
_cell.length_c   1.000
_cell.angle_alpha   90.00
_cell.angle_beta   90.00
_cell.angle_gamma   90.00
#
_symmetry.space_group_name_H-M   'P 1'
#
loop_
_entity.id
_entity.type
_entity.pdbx_description
1 polymer ?
#
loop_
_entity_poly.entity_id
_entity_poly.type
_entity_poly.pdbx_seq_one_letter_code
_entity_poly.pdbx_strand_id
1 'polypeptide(L)'
;MVDVRGSLANMHRSNPALSHEGGTGAQPTDSKKRGAGAVNVVEKKRASLDARHRYLLEKFAAYVDEKAAVLENSLLQGNKLEFVNDFFAEGGARKVMFFWQPAPKDEAPRPVAGVPAAKTSSLVVTNGTKEVLTGVGCFFVRATSKAITVANITSDVSCGVINADILPSLTVMVRHVVMPALKAQDNWGVLTRHKDESVKAFMEVLEKFVNDLDVAMVNLSESVQLHPCTVDLDAYKKPSEYANAAHNPDVVNALE
;
A
#
# COMPACT_ATOMS: atom_id res chain seq x y z
N MET A 1 23.81 58.46 38.49
CA MET A 1 24.23 59.79 38.00
C MET A 1 24.18 59.72 36.48
N VAL A 2 23.32 60.45 35.74
CA VAL A 2 22.82 61.85 35.83
C VAL A 2 23.86 62.86 35.32
N ASP A 3 23.60 63.77 34.36
CA ASP A 3 22.40 63.94 33.47
C ASP A 3 22.74 63.48 32.01
N VAL A 4 22.60 64.16 30.86
CA VAL A 4 22.16 65.52 30.44
C VAL A 4 21.20 65.44 29.25
N ARG A 5 20.20 66.32 29.20
CA ARG A 5 19.09 66.40 28.21
C ARG A 5 19.42 67.04 26.84
N GLY A 6 18.61 66.72 25.82
CA GLY A 6 18.33 67.55 24.63
C GLY A 6 17.86 66.72 23.42
N SER A 7 16.85 67.08 22.61
CA SER A 7 15.89 68.20 22.65
C SER A 7 14.53 67.79 21.99
N LEU A 8 13.53 68.67 21.97
CA LEU A 8 12.13 68.40 21.59
C LEU A 8 11.70 69.00 20.23
N ALA A 9 11.02 68.20 19.39
CA ALA A 9 9.92 68.56 18.47
C ALA A 9 9.38 67.25 17.85
N ASN A 10 8.15 66.76 18.03
CA ASN A 10 6.80 67.35 17.95
C ASN A 10 6.35 67.70 16.52
N MET A 11 5.55 66.81 15.90
CA MET A 11 4.23 67.16 15.32
C MET A 11 3.43 65.91 14.90
N HIS A 12 2.14 65.89 15.25
CA HIS A 12 1.12 65.04 14.61
C HIS A 12 0.58 65.74 13.36
N ARG A 13 0.29 64.99 12.28
CA ARG A 13 -0.88 65.22 11.41
C ARG A 13 -1.21 63.98 10.58
N SER A 14 -2.49 63.85 10.23
CA SER A 14 -3.06 62.68 9.55
C SER A 14 -3.09 62.82 8.02
N ASN A 15 -3.27 61.67 7.36
CA ASN A 15 -3.81 61.40 6.01
C ASN A 15 -4.84 62.45 5.47
N PRO A 16 -5.11 62.54 4.13
CA PRO A 16 -5.07 61.40 3.19
C PRO A 16 -4.63 61.64 1.71
N ALA A 17 -4.59 60.52 0.97
CA ALA A 17 -4.99 60.33 -0.44
C ALA A 17 -4.02 60.68 -1.61
N LEU A 18 -3.89 59.69 -2.52
CA LEU A 18 -3.82 59.74 -4.01
C LEU A 18 -2.72 60.64 -4.67
N SER A 19 -2.04 60.23 -5.75
CA SER A 19 -2.31 59.15 -6.72
C SER A 19 -1.06 58.68 -7.51
N HIS A 20 -1.12 57.43 -7.99
CA HIS A 20 -0.59 56.90 -9.27
C HIS A 20 0.82 57.29 -9.77
N GLU A 21 1.78 56.36 -9.62
CA GLU A 21 2.68 55.75 -10.63
C GLU A 21 3.30 54.51 -9.93
N GLY A 22 3.77 53.42 -10.54
CA GLY A 22 3.94 53.03 -11.93
C GLY A 22 4.99 51.90 -12.00
N GLY A 23 4.61 50.64 -11.77
CA GLY A 23 5.61 49.56 -11.61
C GLY A 23 5.06 48.13 -11.48
N THR A 24 4.79 47.47 -12.60
CA THR A 24 4.33 46.07 -12.68
C THR A 24 5.46 45.04 -12.53
N GLY A 25 6.08 45.01 -11.35
CA GLY A 25 7.10 44.01 -10.98
C GLY A 25 6.52 42.60 -10.71
N ALA A 26 6.04 41.91 -11.75
CA ALA A 26 5.43 40.58 -11.63
C ALA A 26 6.47 39.48 -11.33
N GLN A 27 6.80 39.29 -10.05
CA GLN A 27 7.82 38.35 -9.56
C GLN A 27 7.40 36.86 -9.70
N PRO A 28 8.04 36.04 -10.57
CA PRO A 28 7.55 34.70 -10.91
C PRO A 28 8.24 33.58 -10.10
N THR A 29 8.41 33.76 -8.78
CA THR A 29 9.32 32.94 -7.96
C THR A 29 8.60 32.06 -6.93
N ASP A 30 8.18 30.86 -7.35
CA ASP A 30 8.60 29.55 -6.78
C ASP A 30 7.71 28.44 -7.36
N SER A 31 6.39 28.55 -7.16
CA SER A 31 5.39 27.51 -7.47
C SER A 31 5.45 27.05 -8.93
N LYS A 32 5.58 28.00 -9.87
CA LYS A 32 5.69 27.70 -11.32
C LYS A 32 7.01 27.02 -11.69
N LYS A 33 8.08 27.29 -10.95
CA LYS A 33 9.41 26.67 -11.13
C LYS A 33 9.45 25.24 -10.57
N ARG A 34 8.82 25.01 -9.41
CA ARG A 34 8.61 23.67 -8.84
C ARG A 34 7.75 22.79 -9.75
N GLY A 35 6.64 23.32 -10.27
CA GLY A 35 5.77 22.62 -11.22
C GLY A 35 6.50 22.20 -12.50
N ALA A 36 7.21 23.13 -13.15
CA ALA A 36 8.00 22.82 -14.35
C ALA A 36 9.12 21.78 -14.08
N GLY A 37 9.75 21.83 -12.89
CA GLY A 37 10.71 20.82 -12.46
C GLY A 37 10.10 19.42 -12.34
N ALA A 38 8.93 19.31 -11.72
CA ALA A 38 8.23 18.03 -11.54
C ALA A 38 7.81 17.40 -12.89
N VAL A 39 7.26 18.20 -13.82
CA VAL A 39 6.88 17.72 -15.17
C VAL A 39 8.10 17.19 -15.92
N ASN A 40 9.23 17.91 -15.88
CA ASN A 40 10.48 17.46 -16.51
C ASN A 40 11.06 16.17 -15.90
N VAL A 41 10.76 15.86 -14.63
CA VAL A 41 11.14 14.57 -14.01
C VAL A 41 10.22 13.44 -14.47
N VAL A 42 8.91 13.68 -14.54
CA VAL A 42 7.93 12.68 -15.02
C VAL A 42 8.20 12.28 -16.46
N GLU A 43 8.47 13.23 -17.36
CA GLU A 43 8.72 12.91 -18.77
C GLU A 43 10.09 12.25 -18.99
N LYS A 44 11.11 12.58 -18.20
CA LYS A 44 12.38 11.81 -18.19
C LYS A 44 12.17 10.36 -17.75
N LYS A 45 11.35 10.13 -16.72
CA LYS A 45 10.99 8.77 -16.30
C LYS A 45 10.19 8.04 -17.39
N ARG A 46 9.22 8.71 -18.04
CA ARG A 46 8.44 8.11 -19.14
C ARG A 46 9.34 7.69 -20.31
N ALA A 47 10.31 8.53 -20.67
CA ALA A 47 11.31 8.21 -21.69
C ALA A 47 12.23 7.02 -21.31
N SER A 48 12.37 6.69 -20.02
CA SER A 48 13.13 5.51 -19.57
C SER A 48 12.32 4.20 -19.55
N LEU A 49 11.01 4.24 -19.80
CA LEU A 49 10.17 3.04 -19.81
C LEU A 49 10.39 2.22 -21.09
N ASP A 50 10.88 0.99 -20.93
CA ASP A 50 11.10 0.01 -22.00
C ASP A 50 9.99 -1.07 -22.07
N ALA A 51 10.19 -2.11 -22.88
CA ALA A 51 9.22 -3.20 -23.02
C ALA A 51 9.05 -4.06 -21.76
N ARG A 52 10.06 -4.11 -20.86
CA ARG A 52 9.98 -4.88 -19.59
C ARG A 52 8.98 -4.22 -18.65
N HIS A 53 9.03 -2.90 -18.55
CA HIS A 53 8.10 -2.10 -17.76
C HIS A 53 6.65 -2.29 -18.24
N ARG A 54 6.43 -2.21 -19.56
CA ARG A 54 5.11 -2.40 -20.17
C ARG A 54 4.57 -3.80 -19.94
N TYR A 55 5.39 -4.85 -20.10
CA TYR A 55 5.00 -6.22 -19.80
C TYR A 55 4.48 -6.42 -18.36
N LEU A 56 5.14 -5.86 -17.34
CA LEU A 56 4.64 -5.94 -15.95
C LEU A 56 3.32 -5.18 -15.77
N LEU A 57 3.19 -3.98 -16.37
CA LEU A 57 1.99 -3.16 -16.28
C LEU A 57 0.80 -3.79 -17.03
N GLU A 58 1.03 -4.44 -18.17
CA GLU A 58 0.03 -5.17 -18.96
C GLU A 58 -0.44 -6.43 -18.23
N LYS A 59 0.49 -7.18 -17.59
CA LYS A 59 0.13 -8.30 -16.71
C LYS A 59 -0.72 -7.84 -15.53
N PHE A 60 -0.37 -6.72 -14.90
CA PHE A 60 -1.14 -6.22 -13.76
C PHE A 60 -2.50 -5.63 -14.17
N ALA A 61 -2.57 -4.89 -15.29
CA ALA A 61 -3.81 -4.38 -15.88
C ALA A 61 -4.87 -5.47 -16.03
N ALA A 62 -4.48 -6.63 -16.56
CA ALA A 62 -5.36 -7.79 -16.74
C ALA A 62 -5.85 -8.43 -15.42
N TYR A 63 -5.22 -8.12 -14.28
CA TYR A 63 -5.63 -8.60 -12.95
C TYR A 63 -6.54 -7.63 -12.18
N VAL A 64 -6.56 -6.35 -12.56
CA VAL A 64 -7.30 -5.29 -11.83
C VAL A 64 -8.37 -4.56 -12.67
N ASP A 65 -8.56 -4.99 -13.92
CA ASP A 65 -9.46 -4.37 -14.92
C ASP A 65 -9.26 -2.85 -15.10
N GLU A 66 -7.99 -2.43 -15.08
CA GLU A 66 -7.57 -1.03 -15.26
C GLU A 66 -6.62 -0.89 -16.45
N LYS A 67 -6.66 0.26 -17.12
CA LYS A 67 -5.86 0.54 -18.31
C LYS A 67 -4.38 0.65 -17.93
N ALA A 68 -3.51 -0.06 -18.64
CA ALA A 68 -2.05 0.00 -18.44
C ALA A 68 -1.48 1.44 -18.46
N ALA A 69 -2.08 2.37 -19.22
CA ALA A 69 -1.71 3.78 -19.23
C ALA A 69 -2.03 4.54 -17.91
N VAL A 70 -3.06 4.14 -17.17
CA VAL A 70 -3.37 4.68 -15.83
C VAL A 70 -2.33 4.17 -14.82
N LEU A 71 -2.02 2.88 -14.87
CA LEU A 71 -0.97 2.25 -14.06
C LEU A 71 0.42 2.86 -14.36
N GLU A 72 0.76 3.11 -15.64
CA GLU A 72 1.98 3.81 -16.05
C GLU A 72 2.05 5.22 -15.43
N ASN A 73 0.98 6.01 -15.55
CA ASN A 73 0.93 7.37 -15.00
C ASN A 73 1.02 7.40 -13.47
N SER A 74 0.67 6.32 -12.77
CA SER A 74 0.90 6.18 -11.33
C SER A 74 2.32 5.69 -11.02
N LEU A 75 2.91 4.78 -11.81
CA LEU A 75 4.30 4.29 -11.68
C LEU A 75 5.35 5.41 -11.78
N LEU A 76 5.08 6.45 -12.57
CA LEU A 76 5.98 7.59 -12.74
C LEU A 76 6.07 8.48 -11.48
N GLN A 77 5.15 8.33 -10.53
CA GLN A 77 5.08 9.13 -9.28
C GLN A 77 6.04 8.60 -8.20
N GLY A 78 6.41 9.46 -7.25
CA GLY A 78 7.31 9.12 -6.14
C GLY A 78 8.64 8.49 -6.60
N ASN A 79 9.01 7.39 -5.97
CA ASN A 79 10.15 6.53 -6.33
C ASN A 79 9.71 5.14 -6.85
N LYS A 80 8.43 4.94 -7.19
CA LYS A 80 7.83 3.63 -7.52
C LYS A 80 8.59 2.90 -8.65
N LEU A 81 9.06 3.65 -9.65
CA LEU A 81 9.88 3.16 -10.77
C LEU A 81 11.27 2.61 -10.36
N GLU A 82 11.83 3.03 -9.23
CA GLU A 82 13.17 2.59 -8.79
C GLU A 82 13.14 1.13 -8.32
N PHE A 83 12.09 0.71 -7.63
CA PHE A 83 11.85 -0.70 -7.26
C PHE A 83 11.70 -1.62 -8.48
N VAL A 84 11.10 -1.13 -9.57
CA VAL A 84 10.95 -1.89 -10.83
C VAL A 84 12.30 -2.02 -11.53
N ASN A 85 13.11 -0.97 -11.56
CA ASN A 85 14.46 -1.01 -12.13
C ASN A 85 15.40 -1.93 -11.34
N ASP A 86 15.35 -1.93 -10.00
CA ASP A 86 16.12 -2.85 -9.17
C ASP A 86 15.70 -4.32 -9.40
N PHE A 87 14.41 -4.60 -9.50
CA PHE A 87 13.90 -5.93 -9.88
C PHE A 87 14.38 -6.39 -11.27
N PHE A 88 14.72 -5.46 -12.17
CA PHE A 88 15.32 -5.78 -13.47
C PHE A 88 16.86 -5.86 -13.46
N ALA A 89 17.54 -5.25 -12.49
CA ALA A 89 19.00 -5.18 -12.42
C ALA A 89 19.65 -6.54 -12.08
N GLU A 90 20.85 -6.81 -12.60
CA GLU A 90 21.63 -7.98 -12.16
C GLU A 90 21.93 -7.87 -10.65
N GLY A 91 21.74 -8.96 -9.90
CA GLY A 91 21.89 -8.98 -8.44
C GLY A 91 20.77 -8.29 -7.63
N GLY A 92 19.99 -7.39 -8.23
CA GLY A 92 18.87 -6.67 -7.58
C GLY A 92 17.68 -7.54 -7.14
N ALA A 93 16.58 -6.91 -6.70
CA ALA A 93 15.47 -7.55 -6.01
C ALA A 93 14.96 -8.85 -6.66
N ARG A 94 14.78 -9.88 -5.81
CA ARG A 94 14.20 -11.17 -6.21
C ARG A 94 12.67 -11.14 -6.40
N LYS A 95 12.00 -10.12 -5.84
CA LYS A 95 10.56 -9.88 -5.99
C LYS A 95 10.24 -8.39 -6.07
N VAL A 96 9.20 -8.04 -6.82
CA VAL A 96 8.50 -6.76 -6.76
C VAL A 96 7.00 -7.02 -6.76
N MET A 97 6.23 -6.21 -6.05
CA MET A 97 4.80 -6.41 -5.80
C MET A 97 4.05 -5.12 -6.12
N PHE A 98 2.97 -5.24 -6.89
CA PHE A 98 2.12 -4.12 -7.33
C PHE A 98 0.76 -4.26 -6.65
N PHE A 99 0.29 -3.23 -5.95
CA PHE A 99 -1.05 -3.18 -5.35
C PHE A 99 -1.87 -2.06 -5.97
N TRP A 100 -3.14 -2.33 -6.29
CA TRP A 100 -4.11 -1.35 -6.77
C TRP A 100 -5.14 -1.13 -5.66
N GLN A 101 -4.97 -0.03 -4.94
CA GLN A 101 -5.69 0.26 -3.71
C GLN A 101 -5.90 1.78 -3.54
N PRO A 102 -6.79 2.23 -2.64
CA PRO A 102 -7.07 3.65 -2.45
C PRO A 102 -5.80 4.48 -2.26
N ALA A 103 -5.71 5.61 -2.98
CA ALA A 103 -4.51 6.44 -2.98
C ALA A 103 -4.13 6.89 -1.55
N PRO A 104 -2.83 6.89 -1.20
CA PRO A 104 -2.35 7.52 0.02
C PRO A 104 -2.84 8.97 0.13
N LYS A 105 -3.02 9.49 1.35
CA LYS A 105 -3.53 10.85 1.60
C LYS A 105 -2.71 11.95 0.90
N ASP A 106 -1.43 11.69 0.62
CA ASP A 106 -0.51 12.59 -0.06
C ASP A 106 -0.57 12.50 -1.61
N GLU A 107 -1.11 11.41 -2.17
CA GLU A 107 -1.37 11.25 -3.61
C GLU A 107 -2.84 11.55 -3.99
N ALA A 108 -3.75 11.51 -3.02
CA ALA A 108 -5.17 11.78 -3.23
C ALA A 108 -5.43 13.23 -3.70
N PRO A 109 -6.32 13.46 -4.68
CA PRO A 109 -6.72 14.82 -5.07
C PRO A 109 -7.29 15.60 -3.88
N ARG A 110 -6.86 16.84 -3.69
CA ARG A 110 -7.43 17.71 -2.65
C ARG A 110 -8.93 17.89 -2.91
N PRO A 111 -9.82 17.68 -1.92
CA PRO A 111 -11.25 17.89 -2.11
C PRO A 111 -11.52 19.34 -2.47
N VAL A 112 -12.24 19.54 -3.58
CA VAL A 112 -12.73 20.87 -3.99
C VAL A 112 -13.97 21.19 -3.14
N ALA A 113 -14.08 22.42 -2.65
CA ALA A 113 -15.18 22.80 -1.76
C ALA A 113 -16.55 22.50 -2.40
N GLY A 114 -17.37 21.69 -1.72
CA GLY A 114 -18.69 21.25 -2.20
C GLY A 114 -18.70 19.97 -3.04
N VAL A 115 -17.55 19.39 -3.41
CA VAL A 115 -17.47 18.14 -4.17
C VAL A 115 -16.80 17.04 -3.33
N PRO A 116 -17.46 15.89 -3.07
CA PRO A 116 -16.81 14.78 -2.38
C PRO A 116 -15.66 14.24 -3.23
N ALA A 117 -14.49 14.04 -2.62
CA ALA A 117 -13.34 13.48 -3.32
C ALA A 117 -13.67 12.06 -3.83
N ALA A 118 -13.55 11.86 -5.15
CA ALA A 118 -13.69 10.53 -5.74
C ALA A 118 -12.65 9.58 -5.16
N LYS A 119 -13.02 8.30 -4.96
CA LYS A 119 -12.09 7.25 -4.52
C LYS A 119 -11.11 6.93 -5.65
N THR A 120 -10.05 7.71 -5.78
CA THR A 120 -8.94 7.41 -6.69
C THR A 120 -8.09 6.28 -6.10
N SER A 121 -8.00 5.15 -6.80
CA SER A 121 -6.94 4.17 -6.54
C SER A 121 -5.60 4.66 -7.08
N SER A 122 -4.50 4.16 -6.51
CA SER A 122 -3.14 4.41 -6.99
C SER A 122 -2.35 3.11 -6.99
N LEU A 123 -1.34 3.02 -7.87
CA LEU A 123 -0.39 1.93 -7.91
C LEU A 123 0.60 2.12 -6.75
N VAL A 124 0.62 1.17 -5.82
CA VAL A 124 1.70 1.02 -4.84
C VAL A 124 2.67 -0.03 -5.36
N VAL A 125 3.96 0.30 -5.39
CA VAL A 125 5.04 -0.63 -5.75
C VAL A 125 5.89 -0.87 -4.51
N THR A 126 6.11 -2.13 -4.15
CA THR A 126 6.83 -2.51 -2.93
C THR A 126 7.58 -3.83 -3.07
N ASN A 127 8.52 -4.09 -2.15
CA ASN A 127 9.06 -5.42 -1.88
C ASN A 127 8.14 -6.29 -0.99
N GLY A 128 7.03 -5.75 -0.49
CA GLY A 128 6.08 -6.41 0.42
C GLY A 128 6.67 -6.63 1.81
N THR A 129 7.10 -5.55 2.48
CA THR A 129 7.62 -5.59 3.87
C THR A 129 6.99 -4.59 4.84
N LYS A 130 6.34 -3.51 4.35
CA LYS A 130 5.71 -2.48 5.21
C LYS A 130 4.29 -2.11 4.79
N GLU A 131 4.01 -2.20 3.49
CA GLU A 131 2.79 -1.74 2.87
C GLU A 131 1.72 -2.82 2.99
N VAL A 132 0.60 -2.48 3.64
CA VAL A 132 -0.57 -3.36 3.74
C VAL A 132 -1.25 -3.46 2.36
N LEU A 133 -1.68 -4.66 2.00
CA LEU A 133 -2.55 -4.92 0.85
C LEU A 133 -4.02 -4.85 1.30
N THR A 134 -4.77 -3.90 0.74
CA THR A 134 -6.20 -3.66 1.04
C THR A 134 -7.12 -3.79 -0.17
N GLY A 135 -6.53 -3.91 -1.36
CA GLY A 135 -7.23 -4.15 -2.63
C GLY A 135 -6.72 -5.41 -3.33
N VAL A 136 -6.74 -5.39 -4.66
CA VAL A 136 -6.11 -6.44 -5.48
C VAL A 136 -4.63 -6.11 -5.69
N GLY A 137 -3.77 -7.11 -5.62
CA GLY A 137 -2.36 -6.98 -5.92
C GLY A 137 -1.84 -8.13 -6.77
N CYS A 138 -0.59 -8.01 -7.21
CA CYS A 138 0.15 -9.13 -7.77
C CYS A 138 1.61 -9.12 -7.30
N PHE A 139 2.24 -10.28 -7.35
CA PHE A 139 3.69 -10.42 -7.22
C PHE A 139 4.33 -10.72 -8.58
N PHE A 140 5.57 -10.26 -8.74
CA PHE A 140 6.51 -10.70 -9.74
C PHE A 140 7.74 -11.23 -9.01
N VAL A 141 8.15 -12.47 -9.29
CA VAL A 141 9.26 -13.16 -8.62
C VAL A 141 10.18 -13.72 -9.69
N ARG A 142 11.49 -13.46 -9.57
CA ARG A 142 12.49 -13.96 -10.53
C ARG A 142 13.26 -15.16 -10.00
N ALA A 143 13.35 -16.23 -10.79
CA ALA A 143 14.14 -17.41 -10.47
C ALA A 143 15.65 -17.14 -10.61
N THR A 144 16.03 -16.28 -11.56
CA THR A 144 17.41 -15.94 -11.90
C THR A 144 18.04 -14.87 -10.98
N SER A 145 19.38 -14.82 -10.96
CA SER A 145 20.18 -13.71 -10.41
C SER A 145 20.66 -12.71 -11.47
N LYS A 146 20.61 -13.10 -12.75
CA LYS A 146 20.97 -12.26 -13.90
C LYS A 146 19.99 -11.10 -14.06
N ALA A 147 20.37 -10.09 -14.83
CA ALA A 147 19.44 -9.04 -15.24
C ALA A 147 18.22 -9.61 -15.97
N ILE A 148 17.05 -9.01 -15.75
CA ILE A 148 15.84 -9.30 -16.53
C ILE A 148 15.89 -8.45 -17.81
N THR A 149 15.79 -9.13 -18.94
CA THR A 149 15.82 -8.56 -20.30
C THR A 149 14.49 -8.83 -21.00
N VAL A 150 14.26 -8.18 -22.14
CA VAL A 150 13.06 -8.46 -22.97
C VAL A 150 13.02 -9.92 -23.44
N ALA A 151 14.18 -10.59 -23.55
CA ALA A 151 14.29 -11.97 -24.06
C ALA A 151 13.99 -13.06 -23.01
N ASN A 152 14.16 -12.78 -21.71
CA ASN A 152 13.94 -13.76 -20.63
C ASN A 152 12.85 -13.37 -19.62
N ILE A 153 12.20 -12.20 -19.76
CA ILE A 153 11.13 -11.79 -18.82
C ILE A 153 9.91 -12.74 -18.82
N THR A 154 9.68 -13.49 -19.90
CA THR A 154 8.61 -14.49 -20.00
C THR A 154 8.98 -15.86 -19.43
N SER A 155 10.27 -16.18 -19.28
CA SER A 155 10.77 -17.46 -18.74
C SER A 155 11.24 -17.34 -17.29
N ASP A 156 11.88 -16.24 -16.93
CA ASP A 156 12.62 -16.10 -15.68
C ASP A 156 11.81 -15.39 -14.58
N VAL A 157 10.68 -14.76 -14.94
CA VAL A 157 9.76 -14.06 -14.03
C VAL A 157 8.41 -14.78 -13.96
N SER A 158 8.13 -15.37 -12.80
CA SER A 158 6.81 -15.88 -12.43
C SER A 158 5.97 -14.75 -11.84
N CYS A 159 4.65 -14.78 -12.05
CA CYS A 159 3.72 -13.81 -11.46
C CYS A 159 2.40 -14.47 -11.04
N GLY A 160 1.68 -13.79 -10.14
CA GLY A 160 0.39 -14.25 -9.65
C GLY A 160 -0.35 -13.17 -8.87
N VAL A 161 -1.68 -13.30 -8.82
CA VAL A 161 -2.58 -12.41 -8.07
C VAL A 161 -2.51 -12.73 -6.58
N ILE A 162 -2.65 -11.70 -5.75
CA ILE A 162 -2.85 -11.79 -4.31
C ILE A 162 -3.92 -10.79 -3.88
N ASN A 163 -4.72 -11.17 -2.89
CA ASN A 163 -5.74 -10.34 -2.26
C ASN A 163 -5.34 -10.08 -0.79
N ALA A 164 -6.04 -9.17 -0.11
CA ALA A 164 -5.86 -8.94 1.33
C ALA A 164 -5.99 -10.25 2.13
N ASP A 165 -6.98 -11.09 1.78
CA ASP A 165 -7.20 -12.42 2.35
C ASP A 165 -6.21 -13.45 1.77
N ILE A 166 -4.96 -13.34 2.21
CA ILE A 166 -3.85 -14.16 1.69
C ILE A 166 -3.89 -15.61 2.20
N LEU A 167 -4.41 -15.88 3.40
CA LEU A 167 -4.41 -17.23 3.98
C LEU A 167 -5.32 -18.23 3.24
N PRO A 168 -6.59 -17.90 2.88
CA PRO A 168 -7.41 -18.80 2.05
C PRO A 168 -6.77 -19.01 0.67
N SER A 169 -6.28 -17.93 0.07
CA SER A 169 -5.60 -17.93 -1.22
C SER A 169 -4.37 -18.85 -1.24
N LEU A 170 -3.55 -18.80 -0.20
CA LEU A 170 -2.38 -19.66 -0.02
C LEU A 170 -2.77 -21.12 0.20
N THR A 171 -3.76 -21.38 1.06
CA THR A 171 -4.23 -22.74 1.37
C THR A 171 -4.76 -23.43 0.11
N VAL A 172 -5.58 -22.73 -0.69
CA VAL A 172 -6.06 -23.21 -2.00
C VAL A 172 -4.89 -23.45 -2.97
N MET A 173 -3.93 -22.53 -3.07
CA MET A 173 -2.76 -22.69 -3.94
C MET A 173 -1.94 -23.94 -3.57
N VAL A 174 -1.64 -24.13 -2.28
CA VAL A 174 -0.84 -25.28 -1.83
C VAL A 174 -1.60 -26.59 -2.05
N ARG A 175 -2.89 -26.66 -1.67
CA ARG A 175 -3.72 -27.86 -1.80
C ARG A 175 -3.98 -28.27 -3.25
N HIS A 176 -4.28 -27.32 -4.14
CA HIS A 176 -4.76 -27.62 -5.50
C HIS A 176 -3.73 -27.40 -6.62
N VAL A 177 -2.60 -26.74 -6.35
CA VAL A 177 -1.54 -26.52 -7.37
C VAL A 177 -0.21 -27.12 -6.92
N VAL A 178 0.30 -26.74 -5.74
CA VAL A 178 1.64 -27.15 -5.30
C VAL A 178 1.67 -28.64 -4.97
N MET A 179 0.74 -29.14 -4.16
CA MET A 179 0.68 -30.56 -3.78
C MET A 179 0.53 -31.51 -4.99
N PRO A 180 -0.37 -31.30 -5.96
CA PRO A 180 -0.42 -32.12 -7.17
C PRO A 180 0.86 -32.06 -8.00
N ALA A 181 1.47 -30.86 -8.17
CA ALA A 181 2.73 -30.71 -8.90
C ALA A 181 3.90 -31.44 -8.22
N LEU A 182 3.95 -31.46 -6.89
CA LEU A 182 4.93 -32.25 -6.12
C LEU A 182 4.64 -33.75 -6.19
N LYS A 183 3.38 -34.19 -6.11
CA LYS A 183 3.01 -35.61 -6.24
C LYS A 183 3.29 -36.17 -7.64
N ALA A 184 3.30 -35.31 -8.67
CA ALA A 184 3.72 -35.63 -10.04
C ALA A 184 5.22 -35.39 -10.31
N GLN A 185 6.02 -34.99 -9.31
CA GLN A 185 7.45 -34.74 -9.50
C GLN A 185 8.26 -36.04 -9.40
N ASP A 186 8.88 -36.45 -10.50
CA ASP A 186 9.79 -37.59 -10.51
C ASP A 186 11.18 -37.27 -9.96
N ASN A 187 11.69 -36.06 -10.24
CA ASN A 187 13.05 -35.66 -9.92
C ASN A 187 13.11 -34.79 -8.66
N TRP A 188 13.62 -35.35 -7.57
CA TRP A 188 13.82 -34.66 -6.29
C TRP A 188 15.30 -34.28 -6.06
N GLY A 189 16.08 -34.19 -7.14
CA GLY A 189 17.50 -33.82 -7.10
C GLY A 189 18.30 -34.76 -6.21
N VAL A 190 18.98 -34.20 -5.20
CA VAL A 190 19.79 -34.96 -4.23
C VAL A 190 18.95 -35.98 -3.44
N LEU A 191 17.70 -35.65 -3.12
CA LEU A 191 16.80 -36.52 -2.35
C LEU A 191 16.34 -37.75 -3.13
N THR A 192 16.53 -37.81 -4.45
CA THR A 192 16.18 -38.98 -5.29
C THR A 192 16.88 -40.27 -4.84
N ARG A 193 17.99 -40.18 -4.09
CA ARG A 193 18.69 -41.35 -3.49
C ARG A 193 18.02 -41.91 -2.23
N HIS A 194 17.15 -41.13 -1.58
CA HIS A 194 16.39 -41.49 -0.38
C HIS A 194 14.90 -41.11 -0.56
N LYS A 195 14.40 -41.25 -1.80
CA LYS A 195 13.16 -40.65 -2.28
C LYS A 195 11.98 -40.99 -1.36
N ASP A 196 11.77 -42.27 -1.08
CA ASP A 196 10.51 -42.75 -0.53
C ASP A 196 10.25 -42.31 0.92
N GLU A 197 11.28 -42.15 1.75
CA GLU A 197 11.11 -41.70 3.15
C GLU A 197 11.17 -40.17 3.26
N SER A 198 12.18 -39.53 2.67
CA SER A 198 12.38 -38.08 2.78
C SER A 198 11.29 -37.28 2.06
N VAL A 199 10.84 -37.73 0.89
CA VAL A 199 9.74 -37.07 0.15
C VAL A 199 8.41 -37.31 0.85
N LYS A 200 8.16 -38.53 1.35
CA LYS A 200 6.93 -38.83 2.08
C LYS A 200 6.80 -37.97 3.35
N ALA A 201 7.84 -37.90 4.18
CA ALA A 201 7.84 -37.07 5.38
C ALA A 201 7.63 -35.58 5.05
N PHE A 202 8.23 -35.07 3.96
CA PHE A 202 8.00 -33.71 3.50
C PHE A 202 6.54 -33.47 3.05
N MET A 203 5.96 -34.42 2.31
CA MET A 203 4.56 -34.33 1.87
C MET A 203 3.57 -34.44 3.03
N GLU A 204 3.84 -35.29 4.03
CA GLU A 204 3.03 -35.40 5.26
C GLU A 204 3.08 -34.11 6.08
N VAL A 205 4.25 -33.47 6.20
CA VAL A 205 4.39 -32.15 6.85
C VAL A 205 3.66 -31.06 6.06
N LEU A 206 3.70 -31.09 4.73
CA LEU A 206 3.00 -30.13 3.88
C LEU A 206 1.46 -30.31 3.96
N GLU A 207 0.98 -31.55 4.00
CA GLU A 207 -0.44 -31.85 4.20
C GLU A 207 -0.92 -31.42 5.59
N LYS A 208 -0.10 -31.66 6.64
CA LYS A 208 -0.39 -31.15 7.98
C LYS A 208 -0.46 -29.61 7.99
N PHE A 209 0.48 -28.92 7.36
CA PHE A 209 0.50 -27.45 7.29
C PHE A 209 -0.76 -26.87 6.63
N VAL A 210 -1.25 -27.47 5.55
CA VAL A 210 -2.51 -27.03 4.89
C VAL A 210 -3.72 -27.23 5.81
N ASN A 211 -3.77 -28.36 6.54
CA ASN A 211 -4.87 -28.64 7.45
C ASN A 211 -4.81 -27.78 8.73
N ASP A 212 -3.60 -27.50 9.25
CA ASP A 212 -3.37 -26.56 10.35
C ASP A 212 -3.82 -25.14 9.96
N LEU A 213 -3.58 -24.72 8.71
CA LEU A 213 -4.08 -23.45 8.18
C LEU A 213 -5.60 -23.38 8.11
N ASP A 214 -6.30 -24.42 7.64
CA ASP A 214 -7.77 -24.44 7.64
C ASP A 214 -8.34 -24.25 9.05
N VAL A 215 -7.82 -24.98 10.04
CA VAL A 215 -8.24 -24.86 11.45
C VAL A 215 -7.94 -23.45 11.99
N ALA A 216 -6.76 -22.90 11.68
CA ALA A 216 -6.42 -21.53 12.09
C ALA A 216 -7.31 -20.47 11.43
N MET A 217 -7.73 -20.67 10.18
CA MET A 217 -8.66 -19.76 9.48
C MET A 217 -10.08 -19.82 10.06
N VAL A 218 -10.59 -21.02 10.38
CA VAL A 218 -11.89 -21.17 11.06
C VAL A 218 -11.86 -20.45 12.40
N ASN A 219 -10.87 -20.74 13.25
CA ASN A 219 -10.71 -20.12 14.57
C ASN A 219 -10.54 -18.58 14.50
N LEU A 220 -9.94 -18.06 13.43
CA LEU A 220 -9.83 -16.62 13.18
C LEU A 220 -11.16 -16.00 12.72
N SER A 221 -11.94 -16.71 11.89
CA SER A 221 -13.28 -16.27 11.46
C SER A 221 -14.32 -16.32 12.59
N GLU A 222 -14.16 -17.24 13.54
CA GLU A 222 -14.96 -17.33 14.78
C GLU A 222 -14.42 -16.45 15.92
N SER A 223 -13.40 -15.61 15.67
CA SER A 223 -12.84 -14.75 16.72
C SER A 223 -13.88 -13.75 17.24
N VAL A 224 -13.94 -13.60 18.57
CA VAL A 224 -14.96 -12.83 19.28
C VAL A 224 -14.95 -11.37 18.81
N GLN A 225 -15.95 -10.99 18.01
CA GLN A 225 -16.17 -9.59 17.66
C GLN A 225 -16.68 -8.86 18.89
N LEU A 226 -15.84 -7.99 19.45
CA LEU A 226 -16.21 -7.12 20.56
C LEU A 226 -17.28 -6.14 20.08
N HIS A 227 -18.52 -6.38 20.47
CA HIS A 227 -19.62 -5.47 20.19
C HIS A 227 -19.48 -4.22 21.06
N PRO A 228 -19.83 -3.01 20.55
CA PRO A 228 -19.86 -1.82 21.38
C PRO A 228 -20.86 -2.00 22.53
N CYS A 229 -20.41 -1.85 23.77
CA CYS A 229 -21.30 -1.86 24.93
C CYS A 229 -22.37 -0.78 24.76
N THR A 230 -23.64 -1.18 24.81
CA THR A 230 -24.80 -0.29 24.66
C THR A 230 -25.20 0.37 25.98
N VAL A 231 -24.65 -0.09 27.10
CA VAL A 231 -24.90 0.43 28.45
C VAL A 231 -23.88 1.52 28.78
N ASP A 232 -24.38 2.73 29.01
CA ASP A 232 -23.58 3.84 29.56
C ASP A 232 -23.28 3.60 31.04
N LEU A 233 -22.12 2.98 31.33
CA LEU A 233 -21.67 2.72 32.69
C LEU A 233 -21.31 4.00 33.47
N ASP A 234 -21.01 5.11 32.78
CA ASP A 234 -20.75 6.42 33.39
C ASP A 234 -22.05 7.13 33.82
N ALA A 235 -23.24 6.62 33.47
CA ALA A 235 -24.52 7.11 33.98
C ALA A 235 -24.77 6.74 35.46
N TYR A 236 -24.20 5.63 35.92
CA TYR A 236 -24.35 5.11 37.28
C TYR A 236 -23.23 5.64 38.19
N LYS A 237 -23.58 6.27 39.34
CA LYS A 237 -22.60 6.95 40.21
C LYS A 237 -22.80 6.69 41.71
N LYS A 238 -23.87 6.00 42.12
CA LYS A 238 -24.16 5.63 43.51
C LYS A 238 -24.35 4.11 43.66
N PRO A 239 -24.00 3.50 44.81
CA PRO A 239 -24.19 2.06 45.05
C PRO A 239 -25.62 1.55 44.78
N SER A 240 -26.64 2.37 45.07
CA SER A 240 -28.05 2.05 44.78
C SER A 240 -28.38 2.00 43.29
N GLU A 241 -27.66 2.73 42.45
CA GLU A 241 -27.90 2.80 41.01
C GLU A 241 -27.33 1.54 40.33
N TYR A 242 -26.14 1.09 40.75
CA TYR A 242 -25.60 -0.22 40.36
C TYR A 242 -26.45 -1.39 40.87
N ALA A 243 -26.94 -1.31 42.12
CA ALA A 243 -27.82 -2.34 42.68
C ALA A 243 -29.13 -2.49 41.88
N ASN A 244 -29.72 -1.37 41.44
CA ASN A 244 -30.90 -1.40 40.57
C ASN A 244 -30.58 -1.90 39.15
N ALA A 245 -29.41 -1.52 38.60
CA ALA A 245 -28.96 -1.99 37.28
C ALA A 245 -28.78 -3.51 37.25
N ALA A 246 -28.19 -4.10 38.29
CA ALA A 246 -27.99 -5.55 38.43
C ALA A 246 -29.30 -6.36 38.58
N HIS A 247 -30.44 -5.69 38.82
CA HIS A 247 -31.78 -6.31 38.81
C HIS A 247 -32.59 -6.00 37.55
N ASN A 248 -32.03 -5.25 36.59
CA ASN A 248 -32.66 -5.01 35.30
C ASN A 248 -32.15 -6.02 34.26
N PRO A 249 -32.97 -6.99 33.81
CA PRO A 249 -32.53 -8.02 32.86
C PRO A 249 -32.08 -7.42 31.53
N ASP A 250 -32.65 -6.30 31.08
CA ASP A 250 -32.25 -5.66 29.81
C ASP A 250 -30.85 -5.03 29.88
N VAL A 251 -30.38 -4.66 31.08
CA VAL A 251 -29.03 -4.14 31.31
C VAL A 251 -28.03 -5.28 31.53
N VAL A 252 -28.43 -6.35 32.22
CA VAL A 252 -27.59 -7.54 32.40
C VAL A 252 -27.36 -8.25 31.07
N ASN A 253 -28.43 -8.53 30.30
CA ASN A 253 -28.35 -9.14 28.96
C ASN A 253 -27.62 -8.28 27.91
N ALA A 254 -27.29 -7.01 28.23
CA ALA A 254 -26.50 -6.11 27.39
C ALA A 254 -25.04 -5.94 27.86
N LEU A 255 -24.66 -6.67 28.92
CA LEU A 255 -23.32 -6.73 29.51
C LEU A 255 -22.72 -8.16 29.52
N GLU A 256 -23.52 -9.17 29.19
CA GLU A 256 -23.12 -10.58 28.97
C GLU A 256 -22.73 -10.87 27.51
#